data_AF-A0A3B0V3N1-F1
#
_entry.id   AF-A0A3B0V3N1-F1
#
_cell.length_a   1.000
_cell.length_b   1.000
_cell.length_c   1.000
_cell.angle_alpha   90.00
_cell.angle_beta   90.00
_cell.angle_gamma   90.00
#
_symmetry.space_group_name_H-M   'P 1'
#
loop_
_entity.id
_entity.type
_entity.pdbx_description
1 polymer ?
#
loop_
_entity_poly.entity_id
_entity_poly.type
_entity_poly.pdbx_seq_one_letter_code
_entity_poly.pdbx_strand_id
1 'polypeptide(L)' 'RSQDIAYFSAIPWIKFTSVEHAMNTKVLDSVPKIAFGKWEEREGEKYMPVSVHVHHALMDGLHVGQFYEMFQELLDGNL' A
#
# COMPACT_ATOMS: atom_id res chain seq x y z
N ARG A 1 -21.19 -1.56 -2.62
CA ARG A 1 -19.82 -2.01 -2.26
C ARG A 1 -19.74 -2.02 -0.74
N SER A 2 -19.24 -3.09 -0.14
CA SER A 2 -18.98 -3.08 1.31
C SER A 2 -17.96 -1.98 1.63
N GLN A 3 -18.16 -1.27 2.73
CA GLN A 3 -17.25 -0.23 3.22
C GLN A 3 -16.28 -0.78 4.29
N ASP A 4 -16.51 -2.01 4.76
CA ASP A 4 -15.71 -2.66 5.81
C ASP A 4 -14.71 -3.65 5.19
N ILE A 5 -13.96 -3.19 4.19
CA ILE A 5 -12.97 -3.99 3.46
C ILE A 5 -11.72 -3.15 3.19
N ALA A 6 -10.61 -3.82 2.88
CA ALA A 6 -9.43 -3.20 2.29
C ALA A 6 -9.02 -4.03 1.06
N TYR A 7 -8.65 -3.36 -0.03
CA TYR A 7 -8.22 -4.06 -1.24
C TYR A 7 -6.70 -4.20 -1.26
N PHE A 8 -6.24 -5.42 -1.51
CA PHE A 8 -4.82 -5.73 -1.69
C PHE A 8 -4.60 -6.30 -3.08
N SER A 9 -3.66 -5.73 -3.83
CA SER A 9 -3.26 -6.20 -5.15
C SER A 9 -1.81 -6.62 -5.15
N ALA A 10 -1.52 -7.84 -5.59
CA ALA A 10 -0.17 -8.31 -5.82
C ALA A 10 0.15 -8.25 -7.33
N ILE A 11 1.19 -7.49 -7.69
CA ILE A 11 1.67 -7.30 -9.06
C ILE A 11 3.13 -7.79 -9.12
N PRO A 12 3.38 -9.10 -8.92
CA PRO A 12 4.73 -9.63 -8.67
C PRO A 12 5.67 -9.54 -9.88
N TRP A 13 5.15 -9.14 -11.05
CA TRP A 13 5.93 -9.02 -12.29
C TRP A 13 6.48 -7.61 -12.51
N ILE A 14 5.92 -6.59 -11.85
CA ILE A 14 6.23 -5.19 -12.11
C ILE A 14 6.92 -4.57 -10.89
N LYS A 15 8.14 -4.08 -11.10
CA LYS A 15 8.83 -3.21 -10.14
C LYS A 15 8.42 -1.76 -10.44
N PHE A 16 7.41 -1.27 -9.73
CA PHE A 16 6.94 0.10 -9.89
C PHE A 16 7.63 1.06 -8.91
N THR A 17 7.67 2.34 -9.28
CA THR A 17 7.99 3.45 -8.37
C THR A 17 6.75 4.22 -7.95
N SER A 18 5.67 4.15 -8.73
CA SER A 18 4.35 4.70 -8.42
C SER A 18 3.26 3.88 -9.09
N VAL A 19 2.11 3.75 -8.42
CA VAL A 19 0.86 3.20 -8.96
C VAL A 19 -0.28 4.06 -8.46
N GLU A 20 -1.09 4.54 -9.39
CA GLU A 20 -2.33 5.25 -9.09
C GLU A 20 -3.53 4.42 -9.56
N HIS A 21 -4.52 4.28 -8.68
CA HIS A 21 -5.78 3.64 -9.05
C HIS A 21 -6.65 4.66 -9.78
N ALA A 22 -7.11 4.32 -10.98
CA ALA A 22 -8.10 5.13 -11.68
C ALA A 22 -9.39 5.16 -10.85
N MET A 23 -9.75 6.34 -10.35
CA MET A 23 -10.94 6.54 -9.53
C MET A 23 -12.04 7.24 -10.32
N ASN A 24 -13.26 6.76 -10.14
CA ASN A 24 -14.44 7.50 -10.58
C ASN A 24 -14.81 8.52 -9.50
N THR A 25 -14.55 9.80 -9.75
CA THR A 25 -14.84 10.90 -8.82
C THR A 25 -16.33 11.07 -8.51
N LYS A 26 -17.24 10.46 -9.28
CA LYS A 26 -18.69 10.47 -9.01
C LYS A 26 -19.10 9.45 -7.95
N VAL A 27 -18.22 8.53 -7.57
CA VAL A 27 -18.47 7.52 -6.54
C VAL A 27 -17.62 7.86 -5.34
N LEU A 28 -18.27 8.15 -4.21
CA LEU A 28 -17.56 8.27 -2.94
C LEU A 28 -16.96 6.89 -2.61
N ASP A 29 -15.63 6.81 -2.61
CA ASP A 29 -14.90 5.59 -2.32
C ASP A 29 -13.80 5.92 -1.31
N SER A 30 -14.01 5.48 -0.07
CA SER A 30 -13.07 5.62 1.05
C SER A 30 -12.26 4.36 1.32
N VAL A 31 -12.51 3.28 0.58
CA VAL A 31 -11.91 1.97 0.83
C VAL A 31 -10.40 2.04 0.52
N PRO A 32 -9.52 1.77 1.52
CA PRO A 32 -8.07 1.72 1.31
C PRO A 32 -7.70 0.70 0.23
N LYS A 33 -6.74 1.07 -0.62
CA LYS A 33 -6.21 0.20 -1.67
C LYS A 33 -4.71 0.14 -1.55
N ILE A 34 -4.17 -1.06 -1.37
CA ILE A 34 -2.75 -1.32 -1.21
C ILE A 34 -2.29 -2.18 -2.39
N ALA A 35 -1.17 -1.81 -3.01
CA ALA A 35 -0.57 -2.57 -4.09
C ALA A 35 0.88 -2.95 -3.73
N PHE A 36 1.24 -4.20 -3.98
CA PHE A 36 2.60 -4.74 -3.80
C PHE A 36 3.17 -5.09 -5.17
N GLY A 37 4.38 -4.63 -5.47
CA GLY A 37 5.06 -4.95 -6.73
C GLY A 37 6.09 -6.05 -6.60
N LYS A 38 6.84 -6.25 -7.67
CA LYS A 38 7.96 -7.18 -7.72
C LYS A 38 9.04 -6.77 -6.72
N TRP A 39 9.41 -7.69 -5.83
CA TRP A 39 10.55 -7.51 -4.95
C TRP A 39 11.87 -7.76 -5.69
N GLU A 40 12.95 -7.22 -5.13
CA GLU A 40 14.30 -7.39 -5.63
C GLU A 40 15.31 -7.42 -4.47
N GLU A 41 16.50 -7.94 -4.74
CA GLU A 41 17.61 -7.91 -3.80
C GLU A 41 18.56 -6.78 -4.18
N ARG A 42 18.94 -5.95 -3.20
CA ARG A 42 19.93 -4.87 -3.34
C ARG A 42 20.81 -4.88 -2.10
N GLU A 43 22.11 -4.94 -2.28
CA GLU A 43 23.09 -4.84 -1.18
C GLU A 43 22.87 -5.86 -0.04
N GLY A 44 22.31 -7.03 -0.36
CA GLY A 44 22.02 -8.09 0.61
C GLY A 44 20.66 -7.95 1.31
N GLU A 45 19.89 -6.90 1.00
CA GLU A 45 18.55 -6.66 1.54
C GLU A 45 17.47 -6.87 0.46
N LYS A 46 16.27 -7.26 0.89
CA LYS A 46 15.12 -7.45 0.01
C LYS A 46 14.23 -6.21 0.04
N TYR A 47 14.05 -5.60 -1.12
CA TYR A 47 13.21 -4.42 -1.30
C TYR A 47 11.93 -4.80 -2.06
N MET A 48 10.78 -4.34 -1.57
CA MET A 48 9.48 -4.53 -2.24
C MET A 48 8.77 -3.18 -2.36
N PRO A 49 8.36 -2.76 -3.56
CA PRO A 49 7.58 -1.54 -3.71
C PRO A 49 6.15 -1.77 -3.20
N VAL A 50 5.68 -0.84 -2.37
CA VAL A 50 4.34 -0.84 -1.78
C VAL A 50 3.70 0.53 -2.02
N SER A 51 2.48 0.54 -2.53
CA SER A 51 1.68 1.76 -2.71
C SER A 51 0.45 1.69 -1.83
N VAL A 52 0.19 2.76 -1.08
CA VAL A 52 -0.98 2.91 -0.21
C VAL A 52 -1.81 4.08 -0.74
N HIS A 53 -3.04 3.78 -1.15
CA HIS A 53 -3.99 4.76 -1.63
C HIS A 53 -5.17 4.86 -0.67
N VAL A 54 -5.37 6.05 -0.12
CA VAL A 54 -6.36 6.34 0.93
C VAL A 54 -7.08 7.65 0.66
N HIS A 55 -8.26 7.80 1.25
CA HIS A 55 -9.04 9.02 1.15
C HIS A 55 -8.61 10.03 2.23
N HIS A 56 -8.10 11.20 1.81
CA HIS A 56 -7.50 12.17 2.74
C HIS A 56 -8.44 12.75 3.80
N ALA A 57 -9.76 12.77 3.54
CA ALA A 57 -10.72 13.18 4.58
C ALA A 57 -10.80 12.21 5.78
N LEU A 58 -10.22 11.02 5.68
CA LEU A 58 -10.23 10.00 6.73
C LEU A 58 -8.84 9.68 7.28
N MET A 59 -7.78 9.91 6.50
CA MET A 59 -6.40 9.56 6.84
C MET A 59 -5.43 10.63 6.31
N ASP A 60 -4.39 10.90 7.07
CA ASP A 60 -3.30 11.79 6.67
C ASP A 60 -1.96 11.03 6.59
N GLY A 61 -0.87 11.77 6.37
CA GLY A 61 0.46 11.20 6.27
C GLY A 61 0.94 10.48 7.53
N LEU A 62 0.47 10.86 8.73
CA LEU A 62 0.84 10.18 9.97
C LEU A 62 0.32 8.74 9.97
N HIS A 63 -0.93 8.54 9.63
CA HIS A 63 -1.56 7.22 9.59
C HIS A 63 -0.90 6.30 8.56
N VAL A 64 -0.56 6.85 7.38
CA VAL A 64 0.15 6.10 6.34
C VAL A 64 1.59 5.77 6.76
N GLY A 65 2.27 6.69 7.44
CA GLY A 65 3.60 6.46 8.02
C GLY A 65 3.59 5.32 9.04
N GLN A 66 2.65 5.36 9.99
CA GLN A 66 2.47 4.31 10.99
C GLN A 66 2.17 2.94 10.36
N PHE A 67 1.41 2.91 9.27
CA PHE A 67 1.18 1.68 8.51
C PHE A 67 2.50 1.12 7.96
N TYR A 68 3.36 1.95 7.36
CA TYR A 68 4.65 1.48 6.82
C TYR A 68 5.60 1.01 7.93
N GLU A 69 5.68 1.73 9.05
CA GLU A 69 6.51 1.34 10.19
C GLU A 69 6.09 -0.03 10.73
N MET A 70 4.80 -0.20 11.05
CA MET A 70 4.26 -1.47 11.56
C MET A 70 4.42 -2.60 10.54
N PHE A 71 4.20 -2.31 9.26
CA PHE A 71 4.37 -3.30 8.20
C PHE A 71 5.82 -3.76 8.08
N GLN A 72 6.79 -2.84 8.20
CA GLN A 72 8.21 -3.17 8.18
C GLN A 72 8.61 -4.01 9.39
N GLU A 73 8.20 -3.63 10.62
CA GLU A 73 8.50 -4.40 11.84
C GLU A 73 7.97 -5.85 11.75
N LEU A 74 6.79 -6.05 11.15
CA LEU A 74 6.22 -7.37 10.91
C LEU A 74 7.02 -8.19 9.88
N LEU A 75 7.59 -7.55 8.86
CA LEU A 75 8.44 -8.23 7.87
C LEU A 75 9.80 -8.62 8.46
N ASP A 76 10.34 -7.80 9.35
CA ASP A 76 11.61 -8.05 10.04
C ASP A 76 11.48 -9.10 11.14
N GLY A 77 10.24 -9.39 11.59
CA GLY A 77 9.96 -10.36 12.65
C GLY A 77 10.26 -9.82 14.05
N ASN A 78 10.13 -8.50 14.23
CA ASN A 78 10.42 -7.80 15.49
C ASN A 78 9.21 -7.72 16.44
N LEU A 79 8.10 -8.38 16.09
CA LEU A 79 6.82 -8.41 16.82
C LEU A 79 6.42 -9.83 17.23
#